data_AF-A0A7J4E6F3-F1
#
_entry.id   AF-A0A7J4E6F3-F1
#
_cell.length_a   1.000
_cell.length_b   1.000
_cell.length_c   1.000
_cell.angle_alpha   90.00
_cell.angle_beta   90.00
_cell.angle_gamma   90.00
#
_symmetry.space_group_name_H-M   'P 1'
#
loop_
_entity.id
_entity.type
_entity.pdbx_description
1 polymer ?
#
loop_
_entity_poly.entity_id
_entity_poly.type
_entity_poly.pdbx_seq_one_letter_code
_entity_poly.pdbx_strand_id
1 'polypeptide(L)'
;MPEARIIGVVVQKMVKPGKEIIVGLHRDTQFGPLVMFGLGGVYVNVLRETTFRLAPISVKEAVDMIAETKTFPILRGVRGEPASDISALAEVISRV
;
A
#
# COMPACT_ATOMS: atom_id res chain seq x y z
N MET A 1 -19.39 -1.27 -29.56
CA MET A 1 -19.78 -0.19 -28.61
C MET A 1 -19.25 1.14 -29.16
N PRO A 2 -20.02 1.90 -29.95
CA PRO A 2 -19.53 3.13 -30.60
C PRO A 2 -19.84 4.43 -29.84
N GLU A 3 -20.60 4.41 -28.74
CA GLU A 3 -21.07 5.64 -28.06
C GLU A 3 -20.37 5.95 -26.73
N ALA A 4 -19.07 5.69 -26.63
CA ALA A 4 -18.31 6.06 -25.43
C ALA A 4 -18.08 7.59 -25.41
N ARG A 5 -18.62 8.29 -24.41
CA ARG A 5 -18.29 9.71 -24.15
C ARG A 5 -16.93 9.81 -23.47
N ILE A 6 -15.91 10.22 -24.21
CA ILE A 6 -14.56 10.43 -23.69
C ILE A 6 -14.48 11.83 -23.06
N ILE A 7 -14.20 11.91 -21.75
CA ILE A 7 -14.07 13.18 -21.02
C ILE A 7 -12.69 13.82 -21.25
N GLY A 8 -11.66 13.00 -21.47
CA GLY A 8 -10.30 13.44 -21.73
C GLY A 8 -9.30 12.29 -21.59
N VAL A 9 -8.01 12.63 -21.63
CA VAL A 9 -6.91 11.69 -21.42
C VAL A 9 -6.03 12.16 -20.27
N VAL A 10 -5.59 11.23 -19.42
CA VAL A 10 -4.64 11.50 -18.34
C VAL A 10 -3.26 11.09 -18.81
N VAL A 11 -2.36 12.06 -18.98
CA VAL A 11 -0.95 11.81 -19.31
C VAL A 11 -0.15 11.85 -18.02
N GLN A 12 0.55 10.76 -17.70
CA GLN A 12 1.39 10.68 -16.51
C GLN A 12 2.80 10.24 -16.88
N LYS A 13 3.76 10.58 -16.02
CA LYS A 13 5.12 10.09 -16.12
C LYS A 13 5.15 8.58 -15.88
N MET A 14 5.81 7.84 -16.77
CA MET A 14 6.11 6.43 -16.54
C MET A 14 7.19 6.30 -15.45
N VAL A 15 6.82 5.73 -14.31
CA VAL A 15 7.75 5.46 -13.21
C VAL A 15 8.59 4.22 -13.51
N LYS A 16 9.77 4.13 -12.89
CA LYS A 16 10.60 2.93 -12.98
C LYS A 16 9.92 1.77 -12.24
N PRO A 17 10.19 0.51 -12.61
CA PRO A 17 9.74 -0.64 -11.85
C PRO A 17 10.19 -0.56 -10.38
N GLY A 18 9.35 -1.09 -9.49
CA GLY A 18 9.60 -1.14 -8.05
C GLY A 18 8.70 -2.18 -7.39
N LYS A 19 8.84 -2.35 -6.07
CA LYS A 19 7.95 -3.23 -5.31
C LYS A 19 6.58 -2.57 -5.21
N GLU A 20 5.56 -3.28 -5.66
CA GLU A 20 4.18 -2.80 -5.58
C GLU A 20 3.65 -3.00 -4.17
N ILE A 21 2.93 -1.99 -3.67
CA ILE A 21 2.24 -2.00 -2.39
C ILE A 21 0.83 -1.45 -2.58
N ILE A 22 -0.09 -1.81 -1.69
CA ILE A 22 -1.44 -1.27 -1.63
C ILE A 22 -1.67 -0.63 -0.26
N VAL A 23 -2.20 0.59 -0.28
CA VAL A 23 -2.70 1.29 0.90
C VAL A 23 -4.14 1.68 0.61
N GLY A 24 -5.03 1.45 1.57
CA GLY A 24 -6.44 1.78 1.41
C GLY A 24 -7.06 2.22 2.73
N LEU A 25 -8.22 2.86 2.61
CA LEU A 25 -9.08 3.19 3.73
C LEU A 25 -10.37 2.37 3.61
N HIS A 26 -10.71 1.63 4.65
CA HIS A 26 -11.96 0.89 4.75
C HIS A 26 -12.78 1.45 5.90
N ARG A 27 -14.03 1.86 5.66
CA ARG A 27 -14.91 2.35 6.73
C ARG A 27 -15.73 1.19 7.27
N ASP A 28 -15.28 0.63 8.37
CA ASP A 28 -15.99 -0.40 9.10
C ASP A 28 -17.20 0.17 9.85
N THR A 29 -18.27 -0.62 9.95
CA THR A 29 -19.54 -0.19 10.55
C THR A 29 -19.49 -0.11 12.08
N GLN A 30 -18.63 -0.91 12.72
CA GLN A 30 -18.47 -0.95 14.18
C GLN A 30 -17.35 -0.03 14.63
N PHE A 31 -16.23 -0.05 13.91
CA PHE A 31 -15.00 0.61 14.36
C PHE A 31 -14.70 1.93 13.65
N GLY A 32 -15.41 2.24 12.55
CA GLY A 32 -15.16 3.44 11.76
C GLY A 32 -13.99 3.27 10.79
N PRO A 33 -13.19 4.32 10.52
CA PRO A 33 -12.15 4.29 9.50
C PRO A 33 -10.98 3.39 9.90
N LEU A 34 -10.66 2.44 9.03
CA LEU A 34 -9.52 1.53 9.13
C LEU A 34 -8.55 1.78 7.98
N VAL A 35 -7.28 1.99 8.31
CA VAL A 35 -6.19 1.99 7.33
C VAL A 35 -5.78 0.55 7.06
N MET A 36 -5.64 0.22 5.78
CA MET A 36 -5.20 -1.08 5.27
C MET A 36 -3.85 -0.93 4.59
N PHE A 37 -2.93 -1.85 4.86
CA PHE A 37 -1.65 -1.96 4.16
C PHE A 37 -1.42 -3.40 3.71
N GLY A 38 -0.84 -3.57 2.51
CA GLY A 38 -0.40 -4.87 2.00
C GLY A 38 0.57 -4.75 0.83
N LEU A 39 1.18 -5.86 0.42
CA LEU A 39 1.92 -5.90 -0.85
C LEU A 39 0.97 -5.89 -2.03
N GLY A 40 1.32 -5.14 -3.08
CA GLY A 40 0.58 -4.93 -4.32
C GLY A 40 0.86 -5.98 -5.40
N GLY A 41 0.25 -5.78 -6.57
CA GLY A 41 0.43 -6.65 -7.74
C GLY A 41 -0.27 -8.01 -7.61
N VAL A 42 0.24 -9.02 -8.33
CA VAL A 42 -0.29 -10.40 -8.32
C VAL A 42 -0.32 -11.04 -6.93
N TYR A 43 0.48 -10.50 -6.00
CA TYR A 43 0.62 -11.02 -4.65
C TYR A 43 -0.58 -10.67 -3.74
N VAL A 44 -1.34 -9.59 -4.01
CA VAL A 44 -2.54 -9.22 -3.22
C VAL A 44 -3.57 -10.35 -3.20
N ASN A 45 -3.91 -10.86 -4.38
CA ASN A 45 -5.00 -11.83 -4.55
C ASN A 45 -4.63 -13.23 -4.07
N VAL A 46 -3.33 -13.56 -4.07
CA VAL A 46 -2.84 -14.90 -3.74
C VAL A 46 -2.42 -15.00 -2.26
N LEU A 47 -1.72 -13.99 -1.73
CA LEU A 47 -1.22 -14.03 -0.35
C LEU A 47 -2.28 -13.59 0.68
N ARG A 48 -3.27 -12.76 0.27
CA ARG A 48 -4.29 -12.17 1.16
C ARG A 48 -3.70 -11.59 2.45
N GLU A 49 -2.48 -11.08 2.36
CA GLU A 49 -1.74 -10.58 3.49
C GLU A 49 -1.88 -9.07 3.57
N THR A 50 -2.75 -8.65 4.47
CA THR A 50 -3.03 -7.25 4.76
C THR A 50 -3.08 -7.03 6.26
N THR A 51 -2.53 -5.91 6.72
CA THR A 51 -2.68 -5.45 8.10
C THR A 51 -3.69 -4.31 8.15
N PHE A 52 -4.33 -4.15 9.30
CA PHE A 52 -5.32 -3.09 9.56
C PHE A 52 -4.99 -2.31 10.83
N ARG A 53 -5.31 -1.03 10.84
CA ARG A 53 -5.21 -0.12 11.99
C ARG A 53 -6.36 0.87 12.00
N LEU A 54 -6.81 1.28 13.19
CA LEU A 54 -7.80 2.35 13.33
C LEU A 54 -7.18 3.69 12.94
N ALA A 55 -7.86 4.46 12.10
CA ALA A 55 -7.45 5.82 11.80
C ALA A 55 -7.89 6.78 12.93
N PRO A 56 -7.12 7.84 13.22
CA PRO A 56 -5.82 8.18 12.61
C PRO A 56 -4.69 7.30 13.14
N ILE A 57 -3.65 7.09 12.33
CA ILE A 57 -2.43 6.38 12.74
C ILE A 57 -1.22 7.32 12.72
N SER A 58 -0.31 7.13 13.66
CA SER A 58 1.00 7.77 13.67
C SER A 58 1.97 7.08 12.71
N VAL A 59 3.03 7.80 12.31
CA VAL A 59 4.14 7.22 11.53
C VAL A 59 4.76 6.00 12.23
N LYS A 60 4.85 6.04 13.56
CA LYS A 60 5.39 4.91 14.34
C LYS A 60 4.48 3.67 14.21
N GLU A 61 3.17 3.85 14.39
CA GLU A 61 2.21 2.75 14.22
C GLU A 61 2.20 2.23 12.78
N ALA A 62 2.44 3.09 11.78
CA ALA A 62 2.59 2.68 10.40
C ALA A 62 3.85 1.83 10.17
N VAL A 63 4.98 2.17 10.79
CA VAL A 63 6.20 1.33 10.75
C VAL A 63 5.92 -0.05 11.36
N ASP A 64 5.27 -0.09 12.53
CA ASP A 64 4.91 -1.35 13.19
C ASP A 64 3.95 -2.18 12.31
N MET A 65 2.95 -1.53 11.72
CA MET A 65 1.99 -2.14 10.79
C MET A 65 2.65 -2.75 9.53
N ILE A 66 3.71 -2.10 9.00
CA ILE A 66 4.49 -2.62 7.87
C ILE A 66 5.30 -3.85 8.29
N ALA A 67 5.95 -3.78 9.47
CA ALA A 67 6.82 -4.83 10.00
C ALA A 67 6.06 -6.12 10.38
N GLU A 68 4.77 -6.02 10.69
CA GLU A 68 3.90 -7.17 10.99
C GLU A 68 3.59 -8.06 9.79
N THR A 69 3.78 -7.56 8.57
CA THR A 69 3.56 -8.37 7.37
C THR A 69 4.65 -9.45 7.25
N LYS A 70 4.29 -10.70 6.97
CA LYS A 70 5.26 -11.78 6.68
C LYS A 70 6.13 -11.45 5.47
N THR A 71 5.63 -10.58 4.61
CA THR A 71 6.33 -10.05 3.44
C THR A 71 7.28 -8.89 3.73
N PHE A 72 7.39 -8.41 4.97
CA PHE A 72 8.33 -7.36 5.35
C PHE A 72 9.79 -7.63 4.89
N PRO A 73 10.33 -8.87 4.93
CA PRO A 73 11.65 -9.17 4.39
C PRO A 73 11.79 -8.82 2.89
N ILE A 74 10.72 -8.90 2.10
CA ILE A 74 10.72 -8.49 0.69
C ILE A 74 10.95 -6.99 0.58
N LEU A 75 10.29 -6.19 1.42
CA LEU A 75 10.52 -4.74 1.48
C LEU A 75 11.94 -4.41 1.94
N ARG A 76 12.53 -5.20 2.82
CA ARG A 76 13.93 -5.08 3.25
C ARG A 76 14.96 -5.50 2.18
N GLY A 77 14.51 -6.11 1.09
CA GLY A 77 15.34 -6.55 -0.03
C GLY A 77 15.62 -8.05 0.02
N VAL A 78 15.55 -8.70 -1.14
CA VAL A 78 15.85 -10.13 -1.31
C VAL A 78 16.88 -10.31 -2.41
N ARG A 79 17.73 -11.33 -2.32
CA ARG A 79 18.69 -11.69 -3.38
C ARG A 79 19.59 -10.54 -3.87
N GLY A 80 20.04 -9.68 -2.95
CA GLY A 80 20.90 -8.54 -3.27
C GLY A 80 20.17 -7.29 -3.75
N GLU A 81 18.84 -7.29 -3.77
CA GLU A 81 18.05 -6.08 -4.00
C GLU A 81 18.21 -5.08 -2.85
N PRO A 82 18.20 -3.76 -3.14
CA PRO A 82 18.18 -2.75 -2.11
C PRO A 82 16.89 -2.79 -1.29
N ALA A 83 17.00 -2.35 -0.03
CA ALA A 83 15.84 -2.11 0.82
C ALA A 83 14.98 -0.98 0.25
N SER A 84 13.67 -1.13 0.38
CA SER A 84 12.69 -0.06 0.14
C SER A 84 12.78 1.00 1.23
N ASP A 85 12.36 2.22 0.92
CA ASP A 85 12.27 3.31 1.89
C ASP A 85 11.05 3.13 2.80
N ILE A 86 11.27 2.47 3.94
CA ILE A 86 10.22 2.17 4.91
C ILE A 86 9.71 3.46 5.58
N SER A 87 10.58 4.45 5.78
CA SER A 87 10.19 5.72 6.39
C SER A 87 9.25 6.50 5.47
N ALA A 88 9.59 6.62 4.18
CA ALA A 88 8.71 7.25 3.20
C ALA A 88 7.37 6.51 3.07
N LEU A 89 7.39 5.17 3.12
CA LEU A 89 6.17 4.38 3.10
C LEU A 89 5.29 4.64 4.34
N ALA A 90 5.87 4.63 5.54
CA ALA A 90 5.15 4.90 6.77
C ALA A 90 4.53 6.31 6.80
N GLU A 91 5.25 7.31 6.27
CA GLU A 91 4.71 8.66 6.10
C GLU A 91 3.51 8.68 5.15
N VAL A 92 3.54 7.95 4.04
CA VAL A 92 2.40 7.84 3.12
C VAL A 92 1.19 7.23 3.84
N ILE A 93 1.39 6.11 4.54
CA ILE A 93 0.28 5.43 5.25
C ILE A 93 -0.32 6.34 6.33
N SER A 94 0.48 7.12 7.06
CA SER A 94 -0.03 8.06 8.09
C SER A 94 -0.86 9.23 7.54
N ARG A 95 -0.88 9.44 6.22
CA ARG A 95 -1.59 10.53 5.55
C ARG A 95 -2.86 10.08 4.82
N VAL A 96 -3.13 8.78 4.78
CA VAL A 96 -4.35 8.17 4.22
C VAL A 96 -5.49 8.26 5.22
#